data_AF-A0A348B1Y4-F1
#
_entry.id   AF-A0A348B1Y4-F1
#
_cell.length_a   1.000
_cell.length_b   1.000
_cell.length_c   1.000
_cell.angle_alpha   90.00
_cell.angle_beta   90.00
_cell.angle_gamma   90.00
#
_symmetry.space_group_name_H-M   'P 1'
#
loop_
_entity.id
_entity.type
_entity.pdbx_description
1 polymer ?
#
loop_
_entity_poly.entity_id
_entity_poly.type
_entity_poly.pdbx_seq_one_letter_code
_entity_poly.pdbx_strand_id
1 'polypeptide(L)'
;MYKLFEVFSIFGLMVFAGVLAGVMTMVLLGVAESEIVEALRLDRISREELRVVFILILFTIFTGVLEGSLVSTRGLLMCIEAVPYVLAITWRRLIAR
;
A
#
# COMPACT_ATOMS: atom_id res chain seq x y z
N MET A 1 -19.01 -25.95 -13.02
CA MET A 1 -18.82 -24.49 -13.18
C MET A 1 -18.32 -23.84 -11.88
N TYR A 2 -18.96 -24.07 -10.73
CA TYR A 2 -18.53 -23.54 -9.42
C TYR A 2 -17.09 -23.89 -9.00
N LYS A 3 -16.65 -25.15 -9.16
CA LYS A 3 -15.27 -25.56 -8.81
C LYS A 3 -14.18 -24.84 -9.62
N LEU A 4 -14.45 -24.50 -10.88
CA LEU A 4 -13.47 -23.79 -11.71
C LEU A 4 -13.31 -22.35 -11.25
N PHE A 5 -14.44 -21.69 -10.92
CA PHE A 5 -14.43 -20.33 -10.38
C PHE A 5 -13.69 -20.27 -9.03
N GLU A 6 -13.96 -21.23 -8.14
CA GLU A 6 -13.29 -21.33 -6.83
C GLU A 6 -11.77 -21.47 -6.97
N VAL A 7 -11.29 -22.34 -7.86
CA VAL A 7 -9.86 -22.52 -8.13
C VAL A 7 -9.24 -21.23 -8.70
N PHE A 8 -9.92 -20.56 -9.63
CA PHE A 8 -9.46 -19.29 -10.18
C PHE A 8 -9.38 -18.18 -9.13
N SER A 9 -10.37 -18.07 -8.25
CA SER A 9 -10.39 -17.09 -7.16
C SER A 9 -9.26 -17.34 -6.16
N ILE A 10 -9.03 -18.60 -5.76
CA ILE A 10 -7.92 -18.97 -4.86
C ILE A 10 -6.58 -18.64 -5.52
N PHE A 11 -6.38 -19.03 -6.78
CA PHE A 11 -5.15 -18.74 -7.50
C PHE A 11 -4.90 -17.23 -7.63
N GLY A 12 -5.92 -16.45 -7.98
CA GLY A 12 -5.83 -14.99 -8.04
C GLY A 12 -5.45 -14.38 -6.69
N LEU A 13 -6.01 -14.89 -5.59
CA LEU A 13 -5.71 -14.44 -4.23
C LEU A 13 -4.27 -14.81 -3.82
N MET A 14 -3.77 -15.97 -4.23
CA MET A 14 -2.38 -16.38 -4.01
C MET A 14 -1.40 -15.48 -4.77
N VAL A 15 -1.66 -15.18 -6.05
CA VAL A 15 -0.84 -14.25 -6.84
C VAL A 15 -0.84 -12.87 -6.20
N PHE A 16 -2.02 -12.37 -5.81
CA PHE A 16 -2.14 -11.09 -5.12
C PHE A 16 -1.33 -11.05 -3.82
N ALA A 17 -1.45 -12.07 -2.98
CA ALA A 17 -0.71 -12.17 -1.72
C ALA A 17 0.80 -12.21 -1.95
N GLY A 18 1.26 -12.92 -3.00
CA GLY A 18 2.67 -12.96 -3.39
C GLY A 18 3.20 -11.59 -3.82
N VAL A 19 2.45 -10.86 -4.64
CA VAL A 19 2.79 -9.49 -5.05
C VAL A 19 2.84 -8.56 -3.84
N LEU A 20 1.82 -8.61 -2.98
CA LEU A 20 1.76 -7.80 -1.76
C LEU A 20 2.95 -8.09 -0.84
N ALA A 21 3.28 -9.36 -0.60
CA ALA A 21 4.41 -9.75 0.22
C ALA A 21 5.74 -9.26 -0.36
N GLY A 22 5.92 -9.34 -1.68
CA GLY A 22 7.11 -8.82 -2.38
C GLY A 22 7.24 -7.31 -2.23
N VAL A 23 6.17 -6.56 -2.49
CA VAL A 23 6.14 -5.10 -2.35
C VAL A 23 6.42 -4.68 -0.90
N MET A 24 5.78 -5.32 0.09
CA MET A 24 6.00 -5.03 1.51
C MET A 24 7.44 -5.32 1.94
N THR A 25 8.03 -6.39 1.43
CA THR A 25 9.43 -6.74 1.71
C THR A 25 10.39 -5.71 1.12
N MET A 26 10.14 -5.22 -0.10
CA MET A 26 10.94 -4.14 -0.70
C MET A 26 10.88 -2.85 0.14
N VAL A 27 9.71 -2.50 0.68
CA VAL A 27 9.54 -1.35 1.58
C VAL A 27 10.30 -1.56 2.89
N LEU A 28 10.17 -2.74 3.51
CA LEU A 28 10.87 -3.08 4.75
C LEU A 28 12.39 -3.06 4.60
N LEU A 29 12.90 -3.59 3.48
CA LEU A 29 14.33 -3.57 3.15
C LEU A 29 14.82 -2.19 2.70
N GLY A 30 13.92 -1.23 2.47
CA GLY A 30 14.25 0.11 2.04
C GLY A 30 14.81 0.20 0.62
N VAL A 31 14.47 -0.76 -0.26
CA VAL A 31 15.07 -0.95 -1.61
C VAL A 31 14.80 0.25 -2.56
N ALA A 32 13.89 1.15 -2.21
CA ALA A 32 13.64 2.40 -2.95
C ALA A 32 13.54 3.64 -2.01
N GLU A 33 13.97 3.49 -0.76
CA GLU A 33 13.70 4.49 0.27
C GLU A 33 14.47 5.80 0.02
N SER A 34 15.73 5.72 -0.41
CA SER A 34 16.54 6.91 -0.73
C SER A 34 15.96 7.72 -1.87
N GLU A 35 15.52 7.07 -2.94
CA GLU A 35 14.91 7.73 -4.11
C GLU A 35 13.59 8.41 -3.73
N ILE A 36 12.77 7.76 -2.89
CA ILE A 36 11.50 8.31 -2.39
C ILE A 36 11.75 9.51 -1.48
N VAL A 37 12.68 9.40 -0.54
CA VAL A 37 13.04 10.50 0.38
C VAL A 37 13.55 11.70 -0.42
N GLU A 38 14.40 11.46 -1.41
CA GLU A 38 14.97 12.50 -2.27
C GLU A 38 13.91 13.15 -3.18
N ALA A 39 13.06 12.34 -3.82
CA ALA A 39 11.98 12.83 -4.69
C ALA A 39 10.92 13.65 -3.92
N LEU A 40 10.60 13.23 -2.69
CA LEU A 40 9.60 13.89 -1.85
C LEU A 40 10.19 14.95 -0.92
N ARG A 41 11.52 15.09 -0.85
CA ARG A 41 12.26 15.96 0.07
C ARG A 41 11.85 15.76 1.53
N LEU A 42 11.87 14.50 1.98
CA LEU A 42 11.42 14.10 3.32
C LEU A 42 12.55 14.05 4.35
N ASP A 43 13.48 15.01 4.28
CA ASP A 43 14.75 15.01 5.04
C ASP A 43 14.59 15.04 6.57
N ARG A 44 13.39 15.37 7.07
CA ARG A 44 13.06 15.51 8.50
C ARG A 44 12.31 14.32 9.10
N ILE A 45 11.94 13.31 8.30
CA ILE A 45 11.19 12.14 8.77
C ILE A 45 12.18 10.99 9.03
N SER A 46 12.01 10.28 10.14
CA SER A 46 12.86 9.10 10.39
C SER A 46 12.54 8.02 9.35
N ARG A 47 13.57 7.28 8.95
CA ARG A 47 13.45 6.21 7.95
C ARG A 47 12.41 5.15 8.38
N GLU A 48 12.37 4.86 9.67
CA GLU A 48 11.43 3.93 10.29
C GLU A 48 9.98 4.42 10.20
N GLU A 49 9.72 5.70 10.53
CA GLU A 49 8.40 6.31 10.40
C GLU A 49 7.92 6.28 8.94
N LEU A 50 8.81 6.61 8.00
CA LEU A 50 8.47 6.60 6.59
C LEU A 50 8.08 5.20 6.10
N ARG A 51 8.83 4.16 6.51
CA ARG A 51 8.52 2.76 6.17
C ARG A 51 7.16 2.35 6.71
N VAL A 52 6.85 2.68 7.97
CA VAL A 52 5.56 2.35 8.59
C VAL A 52 4.42 3.02 7.84
N VAL A 53 4.54 4.32 7.53
CA VAL A 53 3.48 5.03 6.81
C VAL A 53 3.31 4.48 5.39
N PHE A 54 4.39 4.13 4.70
CA PHE A 54 4.30 3.47 3.40
C PHE A 54 3.62 2.11 3.45
N ILE A 55 3.93 1.29 4.46
CA ILE A 55 3.27 0.01 4.68
C ILE A 55 1.76 0.22 4.90
N LEU A 56 1.37 1.20 5.72
CA LEU A 56 -0.05 1.49 5.98
C LEU A 56 -0.79 1.95 4.73
N ILE A 57 -0.19 2.84 3.92
CA ILE A 57 -0.76 3.31 2.65
C ILE A 57 -0.94 2.14 1.68
N LEU A 58 0.11 1.35 1.46
CA LEU A 58 0.05 0.25 0.52
C LEU A 58 -0.95 -0.80 1.01
N PHE A 59 -0.90 -1.17 2.29
CA PHE A 59 -1.80 -2.17 2.86
C PHE A 59 -3.27 -1.79 2.69
N THR A 60 -3.64 -0.54 2.99
CA THR A 60 -5.02 -0.05 2.82
C THR A 60 -5.46 -0.03 1.36
N ILE A 61 -4.61 0.45 0.44
CA ILE A 61 -4.91 0.46 -1.00
C ILE A 61 -5.09 -0.97 -1.54
N PHE A 62 -4.13 -1.86 -1.25
CA PHE A 62 -4.18 -3.24 -1.72
C PHE A 62 -5.41 -3.97 -1.16
N THR A 63 -5.69 -3.82 0.14
CA THR A 63 -6.87 -4.43 0.78
C THR A 63 -8.17 -3.91 0.15
N GLY A 64 -8.28 -2.60 -0.07
CA GLY A 64 -9.45 -2.02 -0.73
C GLY A 64 -9.64 -2.49 -2.18
N VAL A 65 -8.56 -2.66 -2.93
CA VAL A 65 -8.61 -3.25 -4.29
C VAL A 65 -9.06 -4.71 -4.24
N LEU A 66 -8.54 -5.50 -3.30
CA LEU A 66 -8.91 -6.91 -3.15
C LEU A 66 -10.39 -7.04 -2.78
N GLU A 67 -10.85 -6.27 -1.81
CA GLU A 67 -12.25 -6.28 -1.38
C GLU A 67 -13.18 -5.76 -2.48
N GLY A 68 -12.75 -4.71 -3.18
CA GLY A 68 -13.36 -4.16 -4.39
C GLY A 68 -13.58 -5.20 -5.49
N SER A 69 -12.61 -6.09 -5.67
CA SER A 69 -12.57 -7.08 -6.75
C SER A 69 -13.28 -8.38 -6.41
N LEU A 70 -13.24 -8.82 -5.14
CA LEU A 70 -13.71 -10.14 -4.71
C LEU A 70 -15.05 -10.13 -3.99
N VAL A 71 -15.39 -9.04 -3.29
CA VAL A 71 -16.56 -8.98 -2.40
C VAL A 71 -17.61 -8.04 -2.96
N SER A 72 -17.25 -6.77 -3.17
CA SER A 72 -18.17 -5.73 -3.62
C SER A 72 -17.39 -4.53 -4.14
N THR A 73 -17.87 -3.89 -5.21
CA THR A 73 -17.28 -2.64 -5.73
C THR A 73 -17.24 -1.52 -4.69
N ARG A 74 -18.08 -1.58 -3.65
CA ARG A 74 -18.03 -0.65 -2.50
C ARG A 74 -16.78 -0.84 -1.64
N GLY A 75 -16.12 -2.00 -1.68
CA GLY A 75 -14.85 -2.27 -1.00
C GLY A 75 -13.71 -1.36 -1.47
N LEU A 76 -13.79 -0.82 -2.69
CA LEU A 76 -12.85 0.19 -3.19
C LEU A 76 -12.86 1.47 -2.34
N LEU A 77 -13.92 1.75 -1.59
CA LEU A 77 -13.98 2.89 -0.68
C LEU A 77 -12.99 2.76 0.48
N MET A 78 -12.54 1.55 0.84
CA MET A 78 -11.47 1.38 1.84
C MET A 78 -10.15 2.01 1.40
N CYS A 79 -9.92 2.19 0.09
CA CYS A 79 -8.75 2.93 -0.39
C CYS A 79 -8.73 4.39 0.10
N ILE A 80 -9.88 4.95 0.48
CA ILE A 80 -9.98 6.31 1.06
C ILE A 80 -9.30 6.36 2.44
N GLU A 81 -9.20 5.25 3.15
CA GLU A 81 -8.48 5.18 4.43
C GLU A 81 -6.97 5.44 4.26
N ALA A 82 -6.43 5.33 3.04
CA ALA A 82 -5.06 5.71 2.73
C ALA A 82 -4.84 7.25 2.75
N VAL A 83 -5.90 8.05 2.53
CA VAL A 83 -5.84 9.51 2.42
C VAL A 83 -5.19 10.20 3.62
N PRO A 84 -5.57 9.94 4.89
CA PRO A 84 -4.93 10.58 6.05
C PRO A 84 -3.42 10.32 6.12
N TYR A 85 -2.97 9.11 5.74
CA TYR A 85 -1.55 8.77 5.74
C TYR A 85 -0.78 9.49 4.63
N VAL A 86 -1.38 9.58 3.43
CA VAL A 86 -0.81 10.35 2.32
C VAL A 86 -0.71 11.83 2.72
N LEU A 87 -1.77 12.39 3.29
CA LEU A 87 -1.80 13.77 3.80
C LEU A 87 -0.75 14.00 4.89
N ALA A 88 -0.53 13.04 5.80
CA ALA A 88 0.49 13.18 6.83
C ALA A 88 1.90 13.35 6.23
N ILE A 89 2.22 12.64 5.15
CA ILE A 89 3.50 12.77 4.43
C ILE A 89 3.57 14.13 3.72
N THR A 90 2.53 14.53 2.96
CA THR A 90 2.55 15.78 2.20
C THR A 90 2.43 17.04 3.06
N TRP A 91 1.71 16.98 4.18
CA TRP A 91 1.58 18.10 5.11
C TRP A 91 2.89 18.39 5.84
N ARG A 92 3.61 17.35 6.25
CA ARG A 92 4.96 17.52 6.84
C ARG A 92 5.96 18.09 5.84
N ARG A 93 5.83 17.77 4.55
CA ARG A 93 6.59 18.44 3.47
C ARG A 93 6.31 19.94 3.38
N LEU A 94 5.06 20.37 3.58
CA LEU A 94 4.66 21.77 3.54
C LEU A 94 5.21 22.60 4.71
N ILE A 95 5.27 22.02 5.92
CA ILE A 95 5.82 22.68 7.12
C ILE A 95 7.36 22.70 7.12
N ALA A 96 8.01 21.81 6.36
CA ALA A 96 9.47 21.74 6.28
C ALA A 96 10.11 22.70 5.26
N ARG A 97 9.30 23.41 4.46
CA ARG A 97 9.73 24.57 3.65
C ARG A 97 9.81 25.83 4.50
#